data_AF-A0A7D3X2J3-F1
#
_entry.id   AF-A0A7D3X2J3-F1
#
_cell.length_a   1.000
_cell.length_b   1.000
_cell.length_c   1.000
_cell.angle_alpha   90.00
_cell.angle_beta   90.00
_cell.angle_gamma   90.00
#
_symmetry.space_group_name_H-M   'P 1'
#
loop_
_entity.id
_entity.type
_entity.pdbx_description
1 polymer ?
#
loop_
_entity_poly.entity_id
_entity_poly.type
_entity_poly.pdbx_seq_one_letter_code
_entity_poly.pdbx_strand_id
1 'polypeptide(L)'
;MRRTFCCCLLLSSPIFSAVAGSFSPDADSSATPPPRLTVGLASANRTTYLQRAPQAADDKGYLGTTLTYQAPTGFISSLYLNHSYNYQTLHEPFINFGEAMAGWQSVSESDTYWTVQYTHLFSYGESALVQASLRNDLSASVTQFFGFATASLSADVFVGNTHDVVLSLDLSHRFQLPALGHDTLLIEPTVELGAGSQHFYAASLGQTSRVKNARRGTTTVFKEPDSPAFSTLGYTLSVPIALAAGRFSLSATPSYLVPLHVPTGARAALFFTSPWE
;
A
#
# COMPACT_ATOMS: atom_id res chain seq x y z
N MET A 1 -14.14 2.18 33.12
CA MET A 1 -14.53 2.02 31.70
C MET A 1 -13.35 1.44 30.95
N ARG A 2 -13.37 0.15 30.63
CA ARG A 2 -12.34 -0.50 29.81
C ARG A 2 -12.63 -0.16 28.35
N ARG A 3 -11.67 0.49 27.68
CA ARG A 3 -11.78 0.86 26.27
C ARG A 3 -11.27 -0.30 25.44
N THR A 4 -12.16 -0.86 24.63
CA THR A 4 -11.87 -1.92 23.68
C THR A 4 -11.20 -1.28 22.47
N PHE A 5 -9.86 -1.26 22.42
CA PHE A 5 -9.11 -0.63 21.34
C PHE A 5 -8.89 -1.59 20.17
N CYS A 6 -9.78 -1.51 19.18
CA CYS A 6 -9.65 -2.19 17.90
C CYS A 6 -8.65 -1.43 17.02
N CYS A 7 -7.43 -1.97 16.86
CA CYS A 7 -6.40 -1.35 16.04
C CYS A 7 -6.26 -2.00 14.68
N CYS A 8 -6.96 -1.49 13.66
CA CYS A 8 -6.61 -1.78 12.28
C CYS A 8 -5.31 -1.05 11.95
N LEU A 9 -4.17 -1.74 11.90
CA LEU A 9 -2.96 -1.17 11.32
C LEU A 9 -3.14 -1.12 9.80
N LEU A 10 -3.19 0.10 9.26
CA LEU A 10 -2.98 0.33 7.83
C LEU A 10 -1.47 0.38 7.63
N LEU A 11 -0.89 -0.73 7.20
CA LEU A 11 0.47 -0.75 6.67
C LEU A 11 0.42 0.00 5.33
N SER A 12 0.93 1.23 5.30
CA SER A 12 1.00 2.11 4.12
C SER A 12 2.03 1.64 3.09
N SER A 13 2.21 0.33 2.92
CA SER A 13 2.80 -0.20 1.69
C SER A 13 1.68 -0.22 0.62
N PRO A 14 1.93 0.34 -0.58
CA PRO A 14 0.88 0.70 -1.56
C PRO A 14 0.10 -0.46 -2.19
N ILE A 15 0.32 -1.71 -1.77
CA ILE A 15 -0.50 -2.86 -2.20
C ILE A 15 -1.12 -3.62 -1.02
N PHE A 16 -0.67 -3.38 0.22
CA PHE A 16 -1.38 -3.89 1.38
C PHE A 16 -2.49 -2.92 1.79
N SER A 17 -3.52 -2.84 0.94
CA SER A 17 -4.86 -3.10 1.46
C SER A 17 -4.94 -4.58 1.82
N ALA A 18 -4.11 -5.04 2.77
CA ALA A 18 -4.59 -6.09 3.64
C ALA A 18 -5.93 -5.54 4.11
N VAL A 19 -7.01 -6.27 3.82
CA VAL A 19 -8.22 -6.15 4.63
C VAL A 19 -7.69 -6.07 6.04
N ALA A 20 -7.70 -4.87 6.62
CA ALA A 20 -7.25 -4.68 7.97
C ALA A 20 -8.23 -5.51 8.76
N GLY A 21 -7.84 -6.76 9.03
CA GLY A 21 -8.64 -7.70 9.74
C GLY A 21 -8.96 -6.98 11.02
N SER A 22 -10.24 -6.66 11.19
CA SER A 22 -10.73 -5.95 12.36
C SER A 22 -10.15 -6.67 13.58
N PHE A 23 -9.23 -6.01 14.25
CA PHE A 23 -8.73 -6.45 15.53
C PHE A 23 -9.85 -6.19 16.52
N SER A 24 -10.94 -6.96 16.52
CA SER A 24 -11.83 -6.96 17.67
C SER A 24 -10.99 -7.45 18.85
N PRO A 25 -10.69 -6.60 19.85
CA PRO A 25 -10.29 -7.09 21.15
C PRO A 25 -11.61 -7.56 21.75
N ASP A 26 -11.98 -8.83 21.57
CA ASP A 26 -12.94 -9.38 22.49
C ASP A 26 -12.28 -9.34 23.86
N ALA A 27 -12.76 -8.42 24.68
CA ALA A 27 -12.38 -8.29 26.07
C ALA A 27 -13.07 -9.41 26.86
N ASP A 28 -12.57 -10.64 26.72
CA ASP A 28 -12.66 -11.65 27.77
C ASP A 28 -11.65 -12.78 27.55
N SER A 29 -11.08 -13.23 28.67
CA SER A 29 -10.14 -14.35 28.84
C SER A 29 -8.64 -14.06 28.65
N SER A 30 -7.86 -14.50 29.63
CA SER A 30 -6.41 -14.76 29.61
C SER A 30 -5.97 -15.79 28.55
N ALA A 31 -6.75 -15.96 27.50
CA ALA A 31 -6.53 -16.90 26.42
C ALA A 31 -5.88 -16.17 25.25
N THR A 32 -4.72 -16.66 24.84
CA THR A 32 -4.08 -16.31 23.59
C THR A 32 -5.11 -16.38 22.44
N PRO A 33 -5.33 -15.29 21.67
CA PRO A 33 -6.35 -15.27 20.62
C PRO A 33 -6.09 -16.38 19.59
N PRO A 34 -7.11 -16.99 18.98
CA PRO A 34 -6.89 -18.06 18.01
C PRO A 34 -6.22 -17.54 16.73
N PRO A 35 -5.52 -18.40 15.97
CA PRO A 35 -5.00 -18.04 14.67
C PRO A 35 -6.12 -17.60 13.72
N ARG A 36 -5.82 -16.67 12.82
CA ARG A 36 -6.79 -16.12 11.86
C ARG A 36 -6.33 -16.36 10.43
N LEU A 37 -7.27 -16.76 9.58
CA LEU A 37 -7.10 -16.86 8.15
C LEU A 37 -8.08 -15.90 7.47
N THR A 38 -7.56 -15.00 6.65
CA THR A 38 -8.35 -14.00 5.92
C THR A 38 -8.20 -14.23 4.43
N VAL A 39 -9.32 -14.21 3.72
CA VAL A 39 -9.35 -14.19 2.25
C VAL A 39 -9.93 -12.83 1.85
N GLY A 40 -9.23 -12.12 0.97
CA GLY A 40 -9.64 -10.80 0.52
C GLY A 40 -9.77 -10.72 -0.99
N LEU A 41 -10.67 -9.85 -1.42
CA LEU A 41 -10.83 -9.41 -2.80
C LEU A 41 -10.83 -7.88 -2.79
N ALA A 42 -10.01 -7.28 -3.64
CA ALA A 42 -9.91 -5.83 -3.77
C ALA A 42 -10.00 -5.43 -5.23
N SER A 43 -10.45 -4.20 -5.49
CA SER A 43 -10.24 -3.55 -6.77
C SER A 43 -9.75 -2.13 -6.51
N ALA A 44 -8.81 -1.70 -7.32
CA ALA A 44 -8.29 -0.35 -7.25
C ALA A 44 -8.07 0.17 -8.66
N ASN A 45 -8.15 1.49 -8.81
CA ASN A 45 -7.82 2.19 -10.04
C ASN A 45 -6.94 3.39 -9.69
N ARG A 46 -6.21 3.90 -10.69
CA ARG A 46 -5.34 5.09 -10.54
C ARG A 46 -4.41 4.97 -9.31
N THR A 47 -3.81 3.79 -9.18
CA THR A 47 -3.01 3.43 -8.01
C THR A 47 -1.66 4.10 -8.03
N THR A 48 -1.20 4.50 -6.85
CA THR A 48 0.09 5.16 -6.68
C THR A 48 1.02 4.22 -5.93
N TYR A 49 2.27 4.16 -6.34
CA TYR A 49 3.31 3.38 -5.69
C TYR A 49 4.42 4.33 -5.22
N LEU A 50 4.73 4.33 -3.91
CA LEU A 50 5.73 5.23 -3.31
C LEU A 50 5.50 6.70 -3.66
N GLN A 51 4.24 7.15 -3.57
CA GLN A 51 3.86 8.54 -3.90
C GLN A 51 4.19 8.93 -5.35
N ARG A 52 4.23 7.92 -6.22
CA ARG A 52 4.37 8.06 -7.67
C ARG A 52 3.20 7.38 -8.35
N ALA A 53 2.60 8.07 -9.30
CA ALA A 53 1.57 7.47 -10.13
C ALA A 53 2.17 6.96 -11.44
N PRO A 54 1.64 5.86 -11.99
CA PRO A 54 1.80 5.57 -13.40
C PRO A 54 1.16 6.71 -14.22
N GLN A 55 1.57 6.84 -15.48
CA GLN A 55 1.02 7.85 -16.38
C GLN A 55 -0.52 7.67 -16.48
N ALA A 56 -1.27 8.71 -16.07
CA ALA A 56 -2.71 8.66 -15.81
C ALA A 56 -3.60 8.18 -16.97
N ALA A 57 -3.11 8.21 -18.21
CA ALA A 57 -3.85 7.76 -19.38
C ALA A 57 -4.02 6.23 -19.47
N ASP A 58 -3.22 5.45 -18.72
CA ASP A 58 -3.09 4.00 -18.93
C ASP A 58 -3.47 3.15 -17.71
N ASP A 59 -3.85 3.74 -16.57
CA ASP A 59 -4.30 3.01 -15.38
C ASP A 59 -5.84 2.93 -15.26
N LYS A 60 -6.41 1.93 -15.93
CA LYS A 60 -7.77 1.39 -15.80
C LYS A 60 -8.00 0.53 -14.53
N GLY A 61 -6.98 0.27 -13.73
CA GLY A 61 -7.06 -0.45 -12.46
C GLY A 61 -6.76 -1.95 -12.52
N TYR A 62 -6.98 -2.60 -11.38
CA TYR A 62 -6.77 -4.03 -11.17
C TYR A 62 -7.79 -4.63 -10.20
N LEU A 63 -7.81 -5.96 -10.17
CA LEU A 63 -8.42 -6.77 -9.12
C LEU A 63 -7.32 -7.52 -8.38
N GLY A 64 -7.38 -7.54 -7.06
CA GLY A 64 -6.40 -8.18 -6.20
C GLY A 64 -7.04 -9.27 -5.37
N THR A 65 -6.39 -10.43 -5.26
CA THR A 65 -6.81 -11.47 -4.31
C THR A 65 -5.74 -11.66 -3.25
N THR A 66 -6.15 -11.77 -1.98
CA THR A 66 -5.25 -11.99 -0.85
C THR A 66 -5.61 -13.24 -0.07
N LEU A 67 -4.59 -13.90 0.45
CA LEU A 67 -4.70 -14.91 1.49
C LEU A 67 -3.71 -14.56 2.60
N THR A 68 -4.22 -14.26 3.79
CA THR A 68 -3.40 -13.82 4.93
C THR A 68 -3.62 -14.73 6.12
N TYR A 69 -2.54 -15.23 6.70
CA TYR A 69 -2.53 -15.98 7.94
C TYR A 69 -1.87 -15.15 9.05
N GLN A 70 -2.51 -15.13 10.22
CA GLN A 70 -1.99 -14.47 11.41
C GLN A 70 -1.97 -15.45 12.57
N ALA A 71 -0.78 -15.70 13.10
CA ALA A 71 -0.60 -16.52 14.29
C ALA A 71 -0.83 -15.69 15.56
N PRO A 72 -1.18 -16.34 16.68
CA PRO A 72 -1.34 -15.64 17.95
C PRO A 72 -0.05 -15.02 18.51
N THR A 73 1.09 -15.52 18.06
CA THR A 73 2.43 -15.05 18.45
C THR A 73 2.84 -13.74 17.77
N GLY A 74 1.98 -13.17 16.93
CA GLY A 74 2.27 -11.97 16.15
C GLY A 74 2.87 -12.25 14.78
N PHE A 75 3.19 -13.51 14.44
CA PHE A 75 3.63 -13.87 13.09
C PHE A 75 2.50 -13.64 12.08
N ILE A 76 2.83 -13.07 10.93
CA ILE A 76 1.91 -12.83 9.82
C ILE A 76 2.56 -13.36 8.54
N SER A 77 1.77 -14.02 7.70
CA SER A 77 2.15 -14.30 6.31
C SER A 77 1.02 -13.96 5.37
N SER A 78 1.35 -13.54 4.16
CA SER A 78 0.36 -13.17 3.15
C SER A 78 0.81 -13.56 1.75
N LEU A 79 -0.15 -13.96 0.93
CA LEU A 79 0.00 -14.10 -0.51
C LEU A 79 -0.93 -13.11 -1.19
N TYR A 80 -0.44 -12.43 -2.22
CA TYR A 80 -1.21 -11.50 -3.03
C TYR A 80 -1.02 -11.80 -4.52
N LEU A 81 -2.10 -11.67 -5.29
CA LEU A 81 -2.06 -11.73 -6.75
C LEU A 81 -2.78 -10.52 -7.33
N ASN A 82 -2.14 -9.87 -8.31
CA ASN A 82 -2.71 -8.79 -9.08
C ASN A 82 -3.24 -9.30 -10.42
N HIS A 83 -4.46 -8.88 -10.73
CA HIS A 83 -5.17 -9.12 -11.98
C HIS A 83 -5.45 -7.76 -12.64
N SER A 84 -4.49 -7.27 -13.43
CA SER A 84 -4.59 -5.93 -14.03
C SER A 84 -5.58 -5.89 -15.20
N TYR A 85 -6.40 -4.83 -15.24
CA TYR A 85 -7.31 -4.51 -16.35
C TYR A 85 -6.66 -3.61 -17.41
N ASN A 86 -5.49 -3.02 -17.10
CA ASN A 86 -4.84 -1.99 -17.91
C ASN A 86 -4.38 -2.49 -19.27
N TYR A 87 -3.96 -3.76 -19.34
CA TYR A 87 -3.00 -4.17 -20.35
C TYR A 87 -3.51 -5.25 -21.31
N GLN A 88 -4.84 -5.39 -21.45
CA GLN A 88 -5.43 -6.18 -22.54
C GLN A 88 -4.92 -5.74 -23.93
N THR A 89 -4.55 -4.46 -24.09
CA THR A 89 -3.95 -3.93 -25.33
C THR A 89 -2.47 -4.35 -25.52
N LEU A 90 -1.74 -4.70 -24.45
CA LEU A 90 -0.31 -5.07 -24.47
C LEU A 90 -0.06 -6.59 -24.47
N HIS A 91 -1.11 -7.43 -24.46
CA HIS A 91 -1.00 -8.90 -24.39
C HIS A 91 -0.27 -9.40 -23.12
N GLU A 92 -0.34 -8.65 -22.03
CA GLU A 92 0.18 -9.09 -20.73
C GLU A 92 -0.65 -10.27 -20.17
N PRO A 93 -0.05 -11.18 -19.38
CA PRO A 93 -0.78 -12.26 -18.73
C PRO A 93 -1.83 -11.72 -17.76
N PHE A 94 -2.95 -12.45 -17.62
CA PHE A 94 -4.05 -12.10 -16.71
C PHE A 94 -3.61 -11.89 -15.25
N ILE A 95 -2.57 -12.60 -14.83
CA ILE A 95 -1.82 -12.33 -13.61
C ILE A 95 -0.48 -11.77 -14.04
N ASN A 96 -0.22 -10.50 -13.75
CA ASN A 96 1.03 -9.83 -14.13
C ASN A 96 1.98 -9.65 -12.94
N PHE A 97 1.45 -9.78 -11.72
CA PHE A 97 2.22 -9.54 -10.50
C PHE A 97 1.67 -10.35 -9.32
N GLY A 98 2.56 -10.81 -8.45
CA GLY A 98 2.21 -11.47 -7.20
C GLY A 98 3.22 -11.18 -6.10
N GLU A 99 2.83 -11.44 -4.85
CA GLU A 99 3.68 -11.20 -3.69
C GLU A 99 3.56 -12.33 -2.67
N ALA A 100 4.67 -12.61 -1.99
CA ALA A 100 4.69 -13.40 -0.77
C ALA A 100 5.33 -12.59 0.34
N MET A 101 4.62 -12.41 1.44
CA MET A 101 5.04 -11.64 2.60
C MET A 101 5.10 -12.55 3.83
N ALA A 102 6.13 -12.36 4.64
CA ALA A 102 6.21 -12.89 5.99
C ALA A 102 6.74 -11.80 6.94
N GLY A 103 6.19 -11.73 8.14
CA GLY A 103 6.55 -10.71 9.09
C GLY A 103 6.10 -11.03 10.49
N TRP A 104 6.35 -10.08 11.38
CA TRP A 104 5.98 -10.14 12.76
C TRP A 104 5.47 -8.78 13.22
N GLN A 105 4.40 -8.79 14.00
CA GLN A 105 3.87 -7.61 14.67
C GLN A 105 3.77 -7.83 16.17
N SER A 106 3.91 -6.75 16.92
CA SER A 106 3.69 -6.74 18.36
C SER A 106 3.12 -5.42 18.84
N VAL A 107 2.42 -5.52 19.97
CA VAL A 107 1.79 -4.38 20.64
C VAL A 107 2.34 -4.34 22.05
N SER A 108 2.84 -3.18 22.44
CA SER A 108 3.27 -2.90 23.81
C SER A 108 2.09 -2.41 24.66
N GLU A 109 2.29 -2.37 25.99
CA GLU A 109 1.29 -1.83 26.92
C GLU A 109 1.01 -0.33 26.73
N SER A 110 1.92 0.40 26.07
CA SER A 110 1.77 1.83 25.76
C SER A 110 1.03 2.11 24.45
N ASP A 111 0.30 1.13 23.92
CA ASP A 111 -0.36 1.18 22.60
C ASP A 111 0.63 1.54 21.46
N THR A 112 1.89 1.12 21.61
CA THR A 112 2.90 1.19 20.54
C THR A 112 2.90 -0.13 19.79
N TYR A 113 2.71 -0.06 18.48
CA TYR A 113 2.73 -1.19 17.56
C TYR A 113 4.05 -1.21 16.82
N TRP A 114 4.64 -2.39 16.71
CA TRP A 114 5.88 -2.65 16.00
C TRP A 114 5.58 -3.66 14.91
N THR A 115 6.04 -3.39 13.69
CA THR A 115 5.95 -4.35 12.59
C THR A 115 7.29 -4.44 11.87
N VAL A 116 7.69 -5.67 11.56
CA VAL A 116 8.80 -5.94 10.64
C VAL A 116 8.34 -7.01 9.66
N GLN A 117 8.56 -6.78 8.38
CA GLN A 117 8.12 -7.69 7.33
C GLN A 117 9.09 -7.72 6.16
N TYR A 118 9.13 -8.87 5.52
CA TYR A 118 9.82 -9.10 4.26
C TYR A 118 8.80 -9.52 3.21
N THR A 119 8.87 -8.89 2.05
CA THR A 119 8.03 -9.17 0.89
C THR A 119 8.92 -9.55 -0.28
N HIS A 120 8.61 -10.69 -0.90
CA HIS A 120 9.17 -11.09 -2.19
C HIS A 120 8.14 -10.83 -3.29
N LEU A 121 8.58 -10.12 -4.33
CA LEU A 121 7.74 -9.67 -5.44
C LEU A 121 8.02 -10.55 -6.68
N PHE A 122 6.96 -11.11 -7.24
CA PHE A 122 6.98 -11.93 -8.45
C PHE A 122 6.38 -11.15 -9.62
N SER A 123 7.19 -10.85 -10.63
CA SER A 123 6.70 -10.30 -11.91
C SER A 123 6.49 -11.42 -12.91
N TYR A 124 5.31 -11.47 -13.54
CA TYR A 124 5.00 -12.45 -14.57
C TYR A 124 5.02 -11.78 -15.95
N GLY A 125 5.99 -12.17 -16.79
CA GLY A 125 6.18 -11.59 -18.13
C GLY A 125 6.80 -10.20 -18.12
N GLU A 126 6.71 -9.50 -19.26
CA GLU A 126 7.08 -8.08 -19.36
C GLU A 126 5.92 -7.22 -18.86
N SER A 127 5.89 -6.91 -17.56
CA SER A 127 4.89 -6.00 -17.00
C SER A 127 5.36 -4.55 -17.02
N ALA A 128 4.47 -3.63 -17.39
CA ALA A 128 4.69 -2.19 -17.31
C ALA A 128 4.47 -1.60 -15.91
N LEU A 129 4.09 -2.42 -14.91
CA LEU A 129 3.89 -1.98 -13.53
C LEU A 129 5.19 -1.50 -12.90
N VAL A 130 5.06 -0.46 -12.08
CA VAL A 130 6.17 0.11 -11.31
C VAL A 130 6.83 -0.98 -10.43
N GLN A 131 6.02 -1.84 -9.81
CA GLN A 131 6.51 -2.93 -8.96
C GLN A 131 7.26 -4.03 -9.73
N ALA A 132 7.09 -4.13 -11.05
CA ALA A 132 7.77 -5.17 -11.83
C ALA A 132 9.30 -5.00 -11.88
N SER A 133 9.81 -3.79 -11.58
CA SER A 133 11.25 -3.56 -11.43
C SER A 133 11.80 -3.88 -10.03
N LEU A 134 10.94 -4.24 -9.07
CA LEU A 134 11.34 -4.65 -7.72
C LEU A 134 11.36 -6.17 -7.60
N ARG A 135 12.21 -6.67 -6.69
CA ARG A 135 12.28 -8.09 -6.35
C ARG A 135 11.96 -8.35 -4.89
N ASN A 136 12.44 -7.48 -4.02
CA ASN A 136 12.24 -7.64 -2.58
C ASN A 136 12.00 -6.28 -1.92
N ASP A 137 11.29 -6.33 -0.81
CA ASP A 137 11.03 -5.23 0.09
C ASP A 137 11.25 -5.71 1.54
N LEU A 138 12.04 -4.96 2.30
CA LEU A 138 12.16 -5.11 3.74
C LEU A 138 11.58 -3.86 4.39
N SER A 139 10.52 -4.03 5.16
CA SER A 139 9.78 -2.95 5.78
C SER A 139 9.78 -3.08 7.29
N ALA A 140 9.96 -1.96 7.98
CA ALA A 140 9.80 -1.86 9.42
C ALA A 140 8.99 -0.61 9.75
N SER A 141 8.07 -0.72 10.73
CA SER A 141 7.27 0.41 11.18
C SER A 141 7.06 0.42 12.68
N VAL A 142 6.88 1.64 13.20
CA VAL A 142 6.43 1.92 14.56
C VAL A 142 5.21 2.82 14.50
N THR A 143 4.14 2.42 15.17
CA THR A 143 2.89 3.18 15.22
C THR A 143 2.55 3.45 16.68
N GLN A 144 2.30 4.71 17.03
CA GLN A 144 1.96 5.14 18.38
C GLN A 144 0.57 5.76 18.41
N PHE A 145 -0.25 5.31 19.36
CA PHE A 145 -1.53 5.93 19.66
C PHE A 145 -1.43 6.96 20.79
N PHE A 146 -1.94 8.17 20.57
CA PHE A 146 -1.92 9.29 21.51
C PHE A 146 -3.30 9.63 22.08
N GLY A 147 -4.24 8.67 22.09
CA GLY A 147 -5.60 8.88 22.59
C GLY A 147 -6.54 9.57 21.60
N PHE A 148 -6.07 10.60 20.90
CA PHE A 148 -6.82 11.33 19.88
C PHE A 148 -6.21 11.25 18.49
N ALA A 149 -4.98 10.80 18.33
CA ALA A 149 -4.35 10.66 17.03
C ALA A 149 -3.41 9.46 17.05
N THR A 150 -3.15 8.94 15.86
CA THR A 150 -2.17 7.88 15.65
C THR A 150 -1.07 8.45 14.77
N ALA A 151 0.19 8.30 15.20
CA ALA A 151 1.32 8.60 14.34
C ALA A 151 2.04 7.31 13.96
N SER A 152 2.47 7.20 12.71
CA SER A 152 3.25 6.06 12.24
C SER A 152 4.51 6.53 11.54
N LEU A 153 5.62 5.85 11.79
CA LEU A 153 6.86 6.01 11.03
C LEU A 153 7.20 4.65 10.43
N SER A 154 7.37 4.59 9.11
CA SER A 154 7.86 3.40 8.40
C SER A 154 9.17 3.69 7.67
N ALA A 155 9.93 2.62 7.47
CA ALA A 155 11.08 2.57 6.62
C ALA A 155 11.00 1.33 5.74
N ASP A 156 11.10 1.53 4.44
CA ASP A 156 11.01 0.50 3.41
C ASP A 156 12.31 0.48 2.61
N VAL A 157 12.92 -0.69 2.49
CA VAL A 157 14.16 -0.91 1.74
C VAL A 157 13.85 -1.81 0.56
N PHE A 158 13.83 -1.21 -0.62
CA PHE A 158 13.57 -1.88 -1.88
C PHE A 158 14.86 -2.42 -2.48
N VAL A 159 14.87 -3.71 -2.79
CA VAL A 159 16.02 -4.40 -3.38
C VAL A 159 15.64 -4.95 -4.76
N GLY A 160 16.28 -4.43 -5.80
CA GLY A 160 16.13 -4.86 -7.19
C GLY A 160 17.45 -4.75 -7.95
N ASN A 161 17.40 -4.20 -9.18
CA ASN A 161 18.61 -3.85 -9.94
C ASN A 161 19.30 -2.60 -9.36
N THR A 162 18.51 -1.74 -8.71
CA THR A 162 18.94 -0.63 -7.87
C THR A 162 18.35 -0.80 -6.48
N HIS A 163 18.92 -0.11 -5.49
CA HIS A 163 18.42 -0.10 -4.12
C HIS A 163 17.81 1.26 -3.84
N ASP A 164 16.64 1.26 -3.21
CA ASP A 164 16.00 2.49 -2.75
C ASP A 164 15.53 2.35 -1.32
N VAL A 165 15.54 3.49 -0.61
CA VAL A 165 15.03 3.61 0.74
C VAL A 165 13.94 4.66 0.75
N VAL A 166 12.80 4.31 1.33
CA VAL A 166 11.67 5.21 1.54
C VAL A 166 11.35 5.28 3.03
N LEU A 167 11.10 6.48 3.52
CA LEU A 167 10.56 6.77 4.83
C LEU A 167 9.17 7.37 4.65
N SER A 168 8.21 6.89 5.42
CA SER A 168 6.86 7.46 5.46
C SER A 168 6.51 7.86 6.88
N LEU A 169 5.92 9.04 7.02
CA LEU A 169 5.36 9.56 8.26
C LEU A 169 3.86 9.76 8.06
N ASP A 170 3.07 9.03 8.85
CA ASP A 170 1.62 9.09 8.83
C ASP A 170 1.09 9.75 10.10
N LEU A 171 0.04 10.55 9.94
CA LEU A 171 -0.78 11.06 11.03
C LEU A 171 -2.24 10.80 10.69
N SER A 172 -2.93 10.04 11.54
CA SER A 172 -4.35 9.71 11.36
C SER A 172 -5.18 9.96 12.62
N HIS A 173 -6.48 10.05 12.42
CA HIS A 173 -7.47 10.02 13.50
C HIS A 173 -8.60 9.09 13.14
N ARG A 174 -8.87 8.10 14.00
CA ARG A 174 -9.92 7.11 13.77
C ARG A 174 -11.21 7.47 14.49
N PHE A 175 -12.28 7.54 13.73
CA PHE A 175 -13.65 7.54 14.23
C PHE A 175 -14.21 6.11 14.18
N GLN A 176 -14.74 5.65 15.30
CA GLN A 176 -15.47 4.40 15.40
C GLN A 176 -16.93 4.73 15.72
N LEU A 177 -17.82 4.42 14.78
CA LEU A 177 -19.23 4.75 14.85
C LEU A 177 -20.04 3.44 14.87
N PRO A 178 -21.07 3.33 15.72
CA PRO A 178 -22.01 2.22 15.62
C PRO A 178 -22.72 2.28 14.25
N ALA A 179 -22.85 1.14 13.60
CA ALA A 179 -23.63 0.98 12.38
C ALA A 179 -24.91 0.16 12.67
N LEU A 180 -25.49 -0.49 11.66
CA LEU A 180 -26.72 -1.26 11.82
C LEU A 180 -26.49 -2.45 12.78
N GLY A 181 -27.25 -2.50 13.87
CA GLY A 181 -27.17 -3.62 14.82
C GLY A 181 -25.85 -3.64 15.62
N HIS A 182 -25.07 -4.70 15.43
CA HIS A 182 -23.77 -4.90 16.10
C HIS A 182 -22.57 -4.51 15.22
N ASP A 183 -22.83 -3.93 14.05
CA ASP A 183 -21.80 -3.58 13.08
C ASP A 183 -21.09 -2.27 13.47
N THR A 184 -19.87 -2.10 12.98
CA THR A 184 -19.06 -0.92 13.25
C THR A 184 -18.61 -0.27 11.95
N LEU A 185 -18.86 1.03 11.83
CA LEU A 185 -18.31 1.88 10.78
C LEU A 185 -17.04 2.57 11.31
N LEU A 186 -15.96 2.42 10.56
CA LEU A 186 -14.66 3.03 10.81
C LEU A 186 -14.42 4.08 9.74
N ILE A 187 -14.02 5.28 10.15
CA ILE A 187 -13.58 6.36 9.25
C ILE A 187 -12.26 6.87 9.79
N GLU A 188 -11.22 6.89 8.97
CA GLU A 188 -9.87 7.26 9.39
C GLU A 188 -9.25 8.23 8.41
N PRO A 189 -9.49 9.55 8.53
CA PRO A 189 -8.68 10.52 7.81
C PRO A 189 -7.20 10.38 8.18
N THR A 190 -6.36 10.34 7.15
CA THR A 190 -4.91 10.15 7.27
C THR A 190 -4.18 11.12 6.34
N VAL A 191 -3.12 11.73 6.87
CA VAL A 191 -2.14 12.48 6.09
C VAL A 191 -0.80 11.75 6.16
N GLU A 192 -0.18 11.53 5.01
CA GLU A 192 1.11 10.87 4.84
C GLU A 192 2.11 11.83 4.19
N LEU A 193 3.34 11.84 4.69
CA LEU A 193 4.51 12.45 4.08
C LEU A 193 5.51 11.35 3.75
N GLY A 194 5.98 11.30 2.51
CA GLY A 194 6.99 10.34 2.09
C GLY A 194 8.26 11.03 1.65
N ALA A 195 9.40 10.42 1.98
CA ALA A 195 10.71 10.86 1.55
C ALA A 195 11.56 9.64 1.19
N GLY A 196 12.41 9.76 0.17
CA GLY A 196 13.19 8.61 -0.27
C GLY A 196 14.26 8.96 -1.28
N SER A 197 15.07 7.96 -1.60
CA SER A 197 15.89 8.00 -2.81
C SER A 197 15.01 7.84 -4.06
N GLN A 198 15.49 8.32 -5.21
CA GLN A 198 14.69 8.43 -6.44
C GLN A 198 15.14 7.49 -7.57
N HIS A 199 16.03 6.53 -7.31
CA HIS A 199 16.62 5.69 -8.36
C HIS A 199 15.56 4.84 -9.07
N PHE A 200 14.61 4.33 -8.30
CA PHE A 200 13.55 3.45 -8.76
C PHE A 200 12.57 4.14 -9.71
N TYR A 201 12.27 5.42 -9.53
CA TYR A 201 11.27 6.08 -10.36
C TYR A 201 11.75 6.22 -11.81
N ALA A 202 13.04 6.52 -12.03
CA ALA A 202 13.62 6.55 -13.36
C ALA A 202 13.65 5.15 -14.01
N ALA A 203 14.05 4.12 -13.24
CA ALA A 203 14.07 2.74 -13.70
C ALA A 203 12.65 2.25 -14.09
N SER A 204 11.64 2.59 -13.29
CA SER A 204 10.24 2.27 -13.55
C SER A 204 9.74 2.96 -14.82
N LEU A 205 9.98 4.26 -15.00
CA LEU A 205 9.61 4.99 -16.21
C LEU A 205 10.29 4.39 -17.46
N GLY A 206 11.56 4.00 -17.34
CA GLY A 206 12.30 3.30 -18.39
C GLY A 206 11.67 1.95 -18.75
N GLN A 207 11.30 1.15 -17.76
CA GLN A 207 10.65 -0.15 -17.96
C GLN A 207 9.27 0.01 -18.61
N THR A 208 8.43 0.91 -18.08
CA THR A 208 7.11 1.21 -18.67
C THR A 208 7.25 1.70 -20.12
N SER A 209 8.23 2.57 -20.43
CA SER A 209 8.49 3.02 -21.80
C SER A 209 8.97 1.89 -22.70
N ARG A 210 9.85 1.00 -22.21
CA ARG A 210 10.31 -0.18 -22.96
C ARG A 210 9.14 -1.09 -23.33
N VAL A 211 8.28 -1.44 -22.37
CA VAL A 211 7.12 -2.31 -22.64
C VAL A 211 6.16 -1.64 -23.64
N LYS A 212 5.90 -0.33 -23.50
CA LYS A 212 5.04 0.42 -24.44
C LYS A 212 5.63 0.56 -25.84
N ASN A 213 6.95 0.77 -25.94
CA ASN A 213 7.63 1.08 -27.20
C ASN A 213 8.35 -0.10 -27.84
N ALA A 214 8.33 -1.30 -27.23
CA ALA A 214 8.89 -2.53 -27.78
C ALA A 214 8.40 -2.82 -29.22
N ARG A 215 7.22 -2.30 -29.60
CA ARG A 215 6.67 -2.40 -30.97
C ARG A 215 6.97 -1.19 -31.88
N ARG A 216 7.41 -0.05 -31.34
CA ARG A 216 7.67 1.19 -32.11
C ARG A 216 9.16 1.47 -32.34
N GLY A 217 10.06 0.69 -31.74
CA GLY A 217 11.52 0.83 -31.94
C GLY A 217 12.11 2.12 -31.37
N THR A 218 11.38 2.82 -30.50
CA THR A 218 11.79 4.10 -29.92
C THR A 218 11.96 3.97 -28.41
N THR A 219 13.19 3.94 -27.92
CA THR A 219 13.46 3.88 -26.48
C THR A 219 13.57 5.29 -25.92
N THR A 220 12.61 5.72 -25.10
CA THR A 220 12.76 6.97 -24.34
C THR A 220 13.64 6.71 -23.13
N VAL A 221 14.82 7.32 -23.09
CA VAL A 221 15.73 7.22 -21.94
C VAL A 221 15.32 8.27 -20.92
N PHE A 222 14.84 7.84 -19.76
CA PHE A 222 14.69 8.71 -18.61
C PHE A 222 16.02 8.77 -17.88
N LYS A 223 16.60 9.97 -17.75
CA LYS A 223 17.78 10.18 -16.93
C LYS A 223 17.35 10.30 -15.46
N GLU A 224 18.03 9.59 -14.59
CA GLU A 224 18.03 9.93 -13.16
C GLU A 224 18.48 11.39 -12.99
N PRO A 225 17.92 12.12 -12.02
CA PRO A 225 18.45 13.45 -11.67
C PRO A 225 19.95 13.33 -11.34
N ASP A 226 20.75 14.32 -11.75
CA ASP A 226 22.22 14.33 -11.62
C ASP A 226 22.73 14.19 -10.16
N SER A 227 21.83 14.29 -9.18
CA SER A 227 22.03 13.87 -7.81
C SER A 227 20.74 13.21 -7.28
N PRO A 228 20.67 11.88 -7.16
CA PRO A 228 19.56 11.18 -6.52
C PRO A 228 19.68 11.38 -4.99
N ALA A 229 19.47 12.62 -4.56
CA ALA A 229 19.46 12.97 -3.16
C ALA A 229 18.19 12.42 -2.50
N PHE A 230 18.32 11.93 -1.27
CA PHE A 230 17.18 11.64 -0.43
C PHE A 230 16.32 12.91 -0.32
N SER A 231 15.07 12.82 -0.74
CA SER A 231 14.20 13.99 -0.93
C SER A 231 12.75 13.66 -0.65
N THR A 232 11.97 14.69 -0.34
CA THR A 232 10.52 14.55 -0.16
C THR A 232 9.88 14.11 -1.47
N LEU A 233 9.18 12.99 -1.44
CA LEU A 233 8.51 12.40 -2.58
C LEU A 233 7.13 13.03 -2.79
N GLY A 234 6.39 13.30 -1.72
CA GLY A 234 5.04 13.84 -1.84
C GLY A 234 4.26 13.85 -0.54
N TYR A 235 2.99 14.24 -0.68
CA TYR A 235 1.99 14.20 0.37
C TYR A 235 0.77 13.42 -0.11
N THR A 236 0.24 12.55 0.75
CA THR A 236 -1.01 11.84 0.48
C THR A 236 -2.04 12.19 1.55
N LEU A 237 -3.23 12.59 1.12
CA LEU A 237 -4.41 12.64 1.98
C LEU A 237 -5.29 11.44 1.64
N SER A 238 -5.71 10.67 2.63
CA SER A 238 -6.63 9.56 2.43
C SER A 238 -7.72 9.53 3.49
N VAL A 239 -8.87 8.95 3.16
CA VAL A 239 -9.97 8.74 4.10
C VAL A 239 -10.46 7.30 4.00
N PRO A 240 -9.71 6.32 4.54
CA PRO A 240 -10.20 4.95 4.73
C PRO A 240 -11.56 4.91 5.43
N ILE A 241 -12.49 4.18 4.83
CA ILE A 241 -13.82 3.89 5.37
C ILE A 241 -13.97 2.38 5.38
N ALA A 242 -14.32 1.78 6.53
CA ALA A 242 -14.55 0.35 6.64
C ALA A 242 -15.81 0.02 7.45
N LEU A 243 -16.60 -0.92 6.95
CA LEU A 243 -17.74 -1.51 7.64
C LEU A 243 -17.36 -2.92 8.09
N ALA A 244 -17.25 -3.12 9.40
CA ALA A 244 -17.03 -4.43 10.01
C ALA A 244 -18.38 -5.02 10.46
N ALA A 245 -18.75 -6.16 9.86
CA ALA A 245 -19.98 -6.89 10.13
C ALA A 245 -19.67 -8.37 10.42
N GLY A 246 -19.47 -8.68 11.70
CA GLY A 246 -19.11 -10.02 12.17
C GLY A 246 -17.79 -10.53 11.57
N ARG A 247 -17.88 -11.49 10.64
CA ARG A 247 -16.71 -12.09 9.95
C ARG A 247 -16.38 -11.42 8.62
N PHE A 248 -17.16 -10.41 8.22
CA PHE A 248 -17.01 -9.71 6.96
C PHE A 248 -16.55 -8.28 7.20
N SER A 249 -15.72 -7.77 6.31
CA SER A 249 -15.28 -6.39 6.29
C SER A 249 -15.34 -5.87 4.86
N LEU A 250 -15.97 -4.72 4.68
CA LEU A 250 -16.00 -3.98 3.42
C LEU A 250 -15.28 -2.66 3.63
N SER A 251 -14.31 -2.34 2.76
CA SER A 251 -13.56 -1.09 2.86
C SER A 251 -13.48 -0.34 1.54
N ALA A 252 -13.37 0.99 1.64
CA ALA A 252 -13.09 1.90 0.55
C ALA A 252 -12.09 2.96 1.03
N THR A 253 -11.07 3.25 0.24
CA THR A 253 -9.99 4.18 0.61
C THR A 253 -9.81 5.24 -0.46
N PRO A 254 -10.66 6.28 -0.52
CA PRO A 254 -10.39 7.45 -1.34
C PRO A 254 -9.08 8.11 -0.90
N SER A 255 -8.26 8.50 -1.87
CA SER A 255 -6.99 9.19 -1.62
C SER A 255 -6.72 10.29 -2.65
N TYR A 256 -5.90 11.25 -2.24
CA TYR A 256 -5.43 12.37 -3.03
C TYR A 256 -3.93 12.52 -2.82
N LEU A 257 -3.18 12.40 -3.91
CA LEU A 257 -1.72 12.46 -3.91
C LEU A 257 -1.25 13.78 -4.56
N VAL A 258 -0.33 14.45 -3.87
CA VAL A 258 0.44 15.58 -4.40
C VAL A 258 1.90 15.15 -4.55
N PRO A 259 2.35 14.75 -5.75
CA PRO A 259 3.73 14.33 -5.97
C PRO A 259 4.66 15.55 -6.07
N LEU A 260 5.85 15.44 -5.48
CA LEU A 260 6.94 16.40 -5.55
C LEU A 260 8.12 15.82 -6.35
N HIS A 261 8.98 16.70 -6.90
CA HIS A 261 10.21 16.33 -7.61
C HIS A 261 10.01 15.29 -8.73
N VAL A 262 8.98 15.47 -9.55
CA VAL A 262 8.69 14.59 -10.69
C VAL A 262 9.75 14.79 -11.79
N PRO A 263 10.50 13.76 -12.23
CA PRO A 263 11.49 13.87 -13.30
C PRO A 263 10.99 14.55 -14.57
N THR A 264 11.91 15.28 -15.21
CA THR A 264 11.68 15.99 -16.46
C THR A 264 11.11 15.06 -17.54
N GLY A 265 9.92 15.37 -18.05
CA GLY A 265 9.21 14.57 -19.06
C GLY A 265 8.07 13.71 -18.51
N ALA A 266 7.97 13.52 -17.20
CA ALA A 266 6.79 12.95 -16.56
C ALA A 266 5.74 14.04 -16.27
N ARG A 267 4.45 13.73 -16.45
CA ARG A 267 3.34 14.64 -16.13
C ARG A 267 2.92 14.44 -14.68
N ALA A 268 2.99 15.49 -13.87
CA ALA A 268 2.31 15.55 -12.58
C ALA A 268 0.80 15.66 -12.83
N ALA A 269 0.10 14.52 -12.90
CA ALA A 269 -1.35 14.54 -12.91
C ALA A 269 -1.84 14.72 -11.47
N LEU A 270 -2.58 15.79 -11.21
CA LEU A 270 -3.33 15.96 -9.96
C LEU A 270 -4.54 15.02 -10.00
N PHE A 271 -4.76 14.25 -8.93
CA PHE A 271 -5.80 13.21 -8.91
C PHE A 271 -7.16 13.74 -8.48
N PHE A 272 -7.78 14.58 -9.33
CA PHE A 272 -9.24 14.74 -9.45
C PHE A 272 -9.54 15.44 -10.79
N THR A 273 -10.16 14.73 -11.74
CA THR A 273 -11.15 15.36 -12.63
C THR A 273 -12.50 15.04 -12.02
N SER A 274 -13.35 16.07 -11.87
CA SER A 274 -14.72 15.85 -11.42
C SER A 274 -15.46 14.94 -12.43
N PRO A 275 -16.54 14.25 -12.03
CA PRO A 275 -17.41 13.53 -12.98
C PRO A 275 -18.18 14.47 -13.93
N TRP A 276 -17.92 15.77 -13.89
CA TRP A 276 -18.52 16.81 -14.72
C TRP A 276 -17.45 17.57 -15.52
N GLU A 277 -16.70 16.86 -16.37
CA GLU A 277 -16.02 17.43 -17.55
C GLU A 277 -16.07 16.42 -18.71
#